data_AF-A0AAV5TFQ6-F1
#
_entry.id   AF-A0AAV5TFQ6-F1
#
_cell.length_a   1.000
_cell.length_b   1.000
_cell.length_c   1.000
_cell.angle_alpha   90.00
_cell.angle_beta   90.00
_cell.angle_gamma   90.00
#
_symmetry.space_group_name_H-M   'P 1'
#
loop_
_entity.id
_entity.type
_entity.pdbx_description
1 polymer ?
#
loop_
_entity_poly.entity_id
_entity_poly.type
_entity_poly.pdbx_seq_one_letter_code
_entity_poly.pdbx_strand_id
1 'polypeptide(L)'
;MFTYRICCCSATVASQVMACIAIVLCAIVAVSSWFGYSVGLALNIYQTVLFVTEVIACVFVFVACCTLRPVLVLPIIVIQALNSLSIIVLGIWNVIYLWDYVDIWNIAYWICVYALSLLISLFVLHCHVCCYKLLIVKKHAHHHHCETTHYA
;
A
#
# COMPACT_ATOMS: atom_id res chain seq x y z
N MET A 1 26.55 1.55 16.50
CA MET A 1 25.22 1.26 17.09
C MET A 1 24.16 2.33 16.78
N PHE A 2 24.51 3.62 16.66
CA PHE A 2 23.55 4.71 16.38
C PHE A 2 22.96 4.74 14.96
N THR A 3 23.74 4.41 13.93
CA THR A 3 23.29 4.42 12.53
C THR A 3 22.16 3.43 12.24
N TYR A 4 22.16 2.28 12.92
CA TYR A 4 21.10 1.26 12.74
C TYR A 4 19.75 1.73 13.29
N ARG A 5 19.71 2.44 14.43
CA ARG A 5 18.46 2.97 15.01
C ARG A 5 17.79 4.01 14.12
N ILE A 6 18.57 4.86 13.45
CA ILE A 6 18.06 5.93 12.58
C ILE A 6 17.38 5.34 11.33
N CYS A 7 17.97 4.31 10.70
CA CYS A 7 17.34 3.62 9.56
C CYS A 7 16.06 2.86 9.95
N CYS A 8 15.96 2.34 11.18
CA CYS A 8 14.79 1.60 11.66
C CYS A 8 13.57 2.50 11.90
N CYS A 9 13.78 3.66 12.54
CA CYS A 9 12.72 4.67 12.68
C CYS A 9 12.34 5.24 11.32
N SER A 10 13.32 5.44 10.41
CA SER A 10 13.06 5.93 9.06
C SER A 10 12.18 4.96 8.25
N ALA A 11 12.46 3.65 8.27
CA ALA A 11 11.70 2.68 7.47
C ALA A 11 10.26 2.46 7.99
N THR A 12 10.05 2.47 9.30
CA THR A 12 8.71 2.32 9.90
C THR A 12 7.85 3.57 9.70
N VAL A 13 8.44 4.75 9.89
CA VAL A 13 7.77 6.04 9.59
C VAL A 13 7.49 6.15 8.09
N ALA A 14 8.45 5.81 7.22
CA ALA A 14 8.23 5.79 5.79
C ALA A 14 7.08 4.84 5.40
N SER A 15 7.03 3.64 5.99
CA SER A 15 5.93 2.70 5.75
C SER A 15 4.56 3.25 6.18
N GLN A 16 4.48 4.01 7.27
CA GLN A 16 3.23 4.63 7.73
C GLN A 16 2.83 5.81 6.83
N VAL A 17 3.77 6.69 6.51
CA VAL A 17 3.54 7.84 5.61
C VAL A 17 3.08 7.35 4.23
N MET A 18 3.72 6.32 3.69
CA MET A 18 3.35 5.77 2.39
C MET A 18 1.97 5.11 2.42
N ALA A 19 1.58 4.44 3.51
CA ALA A 19 0.23 3.90 3.66
C ALA A 19 -0.85 5.01 3.72
N CYS A 20 -0.57 6.13 4.39
CA CYS A 20 -1.47 7.29 4.37
C CYS A 20 -1.62 7.88 2.96
N ILE A 21 -0.52 7.99 2.21
CA ILE A 21 -0.54 8.48 0.82
C ILE A 21 -1.38 7.54 -0.06
N ALA A 22 -1.22 6.22 0.10
CA ALA A 22 -1.99 5.23 -0.66
C ALA A 22 -3.50 5.35 -0.41
N ILE A 23 -3.93 5.54 0.85
CA ILE A 23 -5.35 5.82 1.19
C ILE A 23 -5.85 7.07 0.47
N VAL A 24 -5.10 8.16 0.50
CA VAL A 24 -5.52 9.42 -0.13
C VAL A 24 -5.70 9.24 -1.63
N LEU A 25 -4.79 8.52 -2.29
CA LEU A 25 -4.91 8.22 -3.71
C LEU A 25 -6.13 7.34 -4.01
N CYS A 26 -6.35 6.27 -3.23
CA CYS A 26 -7.54 5.43 -3.36
C CYS A 26 -8.84 6.23 -3.15
N ALA A 27 -8.86 7.15 -2.17
CA ALA A 27 -10.01 8.01 -1.91
C ALA A 27 -10.31 8.95 -3.08
N ILE A 28 -9.30 9.60 -3.66
CA ILE A 28 -9.46 10.51 -4.80
C ILE A 28 -10.03 9.76 -6.02
N VAL A 29 -9.53 8.55 -6.28
CA VAL A 29 -10.01 7.72 -7.41
C VAL A 29 -11.44 7.23 -7.17
N ALA A 30 -11.78 6.81 -5.96
CA ALA A 30 -13.13 6.37 -5.62
C ALA A 30 -14.14 7.53 -5.67
N VAL A 31 -13.79 8.71 -5.13
CA VAL A 31 -14.67 9.89 -5.20
C VAL A 31 -14.86 10.35 -6.64
N SER A 32 -13.79 10.39 -7.44
CA SER A 32 -13.90 10.81 -8.84
C SER A 32 -14.76 9.87 -9.69
N SER A 33 -14.79 8.56 -9.39
CA SER A 33 -15.71 7.63 -10.06
C SER A 33 -17.14 7.68 -9.51
N TRP A 34 -17.34 7.91 -8.21
CA TRP A 34 -18.69 7.99 -7.63
C TRP A 34 -19.46 9.22 -8.11
N PHE A 35 -18.77 10.33 -8.30
CA PHE A 35 -19.38 11.59 -8.75
C PHE A 35 -19.22 11.84 -10.25
N GLY A 36 -18.39 11.07 -10.96
CA GLY A 36 -18.10 11.25 -12.39
C GLY A 36 -18.67 10.12 -13.25
N TYR A 37 -19.47 10.50 -14.25
CA TYR A 37 -20.14 9.62 -15.23
C TYR A 37 -21.02 8.52 -14.61
N SER A 38 -22.00 7.99 -15.36
CA SER A 38 -22.85 6.90 -14.87
C SER A 38 -22.07 5.58 -14.88
N VAL A 39 -21.11 5.42 -13.98
CA VAL A 39 -20.33 4.19 -13.88
C VAL A 39 -21.19 3.09 -13.30
N GLY A 40 -21.06 1.88 -13.85
CA GLY A 40 -21.86 0.74 -13.40
C GLY A 40 -21.71 0.47 -11.90
N LEU A 41 -22.82 0.18 -11.22
CA LEU A 41 -22.88 -0.08 -9.77
C LEU A 41 -21.79 -1.07 -9.28
N ALA A 42 -21.46 -2.07 -10.11
CA ALA A 42 -20.43 -3.05 -9.83
C ALA A 42 -19.04 -2.44 -9.63
N LEU A 43 -18.66 -1.41 -10.41
CA LEU A 43 -17.36 -0.76 -10.28
C LEU A 43 -17.30 0.07 -8.99
N ASN A 44 -18.38 0.77 -8.65
CA ASN A 44 -18.46 1.56 -7.41
C ASN A 44 -18.33 0.67 -6.18
N ILE A 45 -19.01 -0.49 -6.16
CA ILE A 45 -18.88 -1.48 -5.09
C ILE A 45 -17.44 -1.99 -5.02
N TYR A 46 -16.84 -2.36 -6.16
CA TYR A 46 -15.47 -2.86 -6.21
C TYR A 46 -14.45 -1.84 -5.66
N GLN A 47 -14.54 -0.58 -6.08
CA GLN A 47 -13.66 0.50 -5.61
C GLN A 47 -13.87 0.80 -4.11
N THR A 48 -15.10 0.71 -3.62
CA THR A 48 -15.41 0.85 -2.19
C THR A 48 -14.73 -0.26 -1.39
N VAL A 49 -14.79 -1.50 -1.86
CA VAL A 49 -14.13 -2.64 -1.20
C VAL A 49 -12.62 -2.42 -1.17
N LEU A 50 -12.00 -2.02 -2.29
CA LEU A 50 -10.57 -1.72 -2.35
C LEU A 50 -10.18 -0.63 -1.34
N PHE A 51 -10.94 0.47 -1.29
CA PHE A 51 -10.71 1.55 -0.33
C PHE A 51 -10.80 1.08 1.12
N VAL A 52 -11.85 0.32 1.47
CA VAL A 52 -12.02 -0.23 2.82
C VAL A 52 -10.87 -1.18 3.18
N THR A 53 -10.44 -2.04 2.25
CA THR A 53 -9.30 -2.94 2.48
C THR A 53 -8.00 -2.19 2.70
N GLU A 54 -7.78 -1.06 2.01
CA GLU A 54 -6.58 -0.23 2.18
C GLU A 54 -6.58 0.50 3.55
N VAL A 55 -7.75 0.98 3.99
CA VAL A 55 -7.91 1.57 5.33
C VAL A 55 -7.59 0.54 6.40
N ILE A 56 -8.12 -0.68 6.27
CA ILE A 56 -7.83 -1.78 7.20
C ILE A 56 -6.33 -2.12 7.18
N ALA A 57 -5.71 -2.23 6.00
CA ALA A 57 -4.28 -2.49 5.86
C ALA A 57 -3.43 -1.42 6.54
N CYS A 58 -3.77 -0.14 6.38
CA CYS A 58 -3.09 0.96 7.06
C CYS A 58 -3.18 0.87 8.59
N VAL A 59 -4.36 0.59 9.14
CA VAL A 59 -4.51 0.37 10.59
C VAL A 59 -3.62 -0.77 11.06
N PHE A 60 -3.54 -1.87 10.31
CA PHE A 60 -2.62 -2.97 10.61
C PHE A 60 -1.15 -2.53 10.55
N VAL A 61 -0.73 -1.64 9.64
CA VAL A 61 0.65 -1.12 9.58
C VAL A 61 0.97 -0.38 10.87
N PHE A 62 0.06 0.51 11.30
CA PHE A 62 0.22 1.25 12.56
C PHE A 62 0.36 0.32 13.75
N VAL A 63 -0.55 -0.65 13.88
CA VAL A 63 -0.51 -1.64 14.97
C VAL A 63 0.76 -2.49 14.91
N ALA A 64 1.19 -2.93 13.72
CA ALA A 64 2.39 -3.74 13.53
C ALA A 64 3.66 -2.99 13.95
N CYS A 65 3.77 -1.71 13.56
CA CYS A 65 4.88 -0.85 13.94
C CYS A 65 4.90 -0.57 15.45
N CYS A 66 3.73 -0.30 16.07
CA CYS A 66 3.63 -0.03 17.51
C CYS A 66 3.91 -1.27 18.35
N THR A 67 3.43 -2.44 17.94
CA THR A 67 3.58 -3.70 18.70
C THR A 67 4.86 -4.48 18.35
N LEU A 68 5.63 -4.01 17.36
CA LEU A 68 6.83 -4.67 16.84
C LEU A 68 6.58 -6.12 16.41
N ARG A 69 5.38 -6.43 15.92
CA ARG A 69 4.99 -7.78 15.49
C ARG A 69 5.06 -7.92 13.97
N PRO A 70 6.11 -8.55 13.40
CA PRO A 70 6.26 -8.69 11.95
C PRO A 70 5.14 -9.51 11.30
N VAL A 71 4.51 -10.41 12.04
CA VAL A 71 3.41 -11.27 11.55
C VAL A 71 2.22 -10.43 11.05
N LEU A 72 1.99 -9.25 11.64
CA LEU A 72 0.92 -8.36 11.23
C LEU A 72 1.21 -7.64 9.91
N VAL A 73 2.46 -7.61 9.44
CA VAL A 73 2.84 -6.96 8.17
C VAL A 73 2.63 -7.88 6.96
N LEU A 74 2.67 -9.20 7.17
CA LEU A 74 2.41 -10.19 6.11
C LEU A 74 1.08 -9.99 5.37
N PRO A 75 -0.08 -9.91 6.05
CA PRO A 75 -1.35 -9.69 5.36
C PRO A 75 -1.39 -8.36 4.61
N ILE A 76 -0.69 -7.33 5.09
CA ILE A 76 -0.61 -6.01 4.45
C ILE A 76 0.15 -6.09 3.13
N ILE A 77 1.27 -6.81 3.10
CA ILE A 77 2.04 -7.06 1.87
C ILE A 77 1.17 -7.76 0.83
N VAL A 78 0.37 -8.73 1.25
CA VAL A 78 -0.57 -9.45 0.35
C VAL A 78 -1.65 -8.51 -0.17
N ILE A 79 -2.29 -7.71 0.70
CA ILE A 79 -3.30 -6.73 0.29
C ILE A 79 -2.73 -5.71 -0.70
N GLN A 80 -1.53 -5.16 -0.42
CA GLN A 80 -0.89 -4.20 -1.31
C GLN A 80 -0.53 -4.81 -2.69
N ALA A 81 -0.10 -6.08 -2.71
CA ALA A 81 0.17 -6.79 -3.95
C ALA A 81 -1.13 -6.99 -4.77
N LEU A 82 -2.22 -7.36 -4.11
CA LEU A 82 -3.54 -7.48 -4.74
C LEU A 82 -4.02 -6.11 -5.26
N ASN A 83 -3.86 -5.04 -4.49
CA ASN A 83 -4.20 -3.68 -4.94
C ASN A 83 -3.38 -3.25 -6.16
N SER A 84 -2.09 -3.62 -6.20
CA SER A 84 -1.24 -3.36 -7.37
C SER A 84 -1.76 -4.08 -8.62
N LEU A 85 -2.23 -5.33 -8.48
CA LEU A 85 -2.89 -6.06 -9.56
C LEU A 85 -4.22 -5.41 -9.96
N SER A 86 -5.02 -4.98 -8.99
CA SER A 86 -6.27 -4.27 -9.26
C SER A 86 -6.07 -2.98 -10.06
N ILE A 87 -5.00 -2.21 -9.80
CA ILE A 87 -4.65 -1.01 -10.58
C ILE A 87 -4.41 -1.37 -12.05
N ILE A 88 -3.70 -2.47 -12.32
CA ILE A 88 -3.43 -2.95 -13.69
C ILE A 88 -4.75 -3.34 -14.38
N VAL A 89 -5.57 -4.15 -13.71
CA VAL A 89 -6.85 -4.63 -14.26
C VAL A 89 -7.80 -3.46 -14.53
N LEU A 90 -7.91 -2.52 -13.60
CA LEU A 90 -8.71 -1.30 -13.78
C LEU A 90 -8.16 -0.43 -14.90
N GLY A 91 -6.84 -0.30 -15.03
CA GLY A 91 -6.22 0.45 -16.12
C GLY A 91 -6.55 -0.14 -17.49
N ILE A 92 -6.41 -1.47 -17.65
CA ILE A 92 -6.76 -2.18 -18.89
C ILE A 92 -8.25 -2.03 -19.19
N TRP A 93 -9.10 -2.27 -18.19
CA TRP A 93 -10.55 -2.14 -18.33
C TRP A 93 -10.96 -0.73 -18.78
N ASN A 94 -10.37 0.29 -18.17
CA ASN A 94 -10.68 1.69 -18.47
C ASN A 94 -10.24 2.06 -19.90
N VAL A 95 -9.05 1.62 -20.34
CA VAL A 95 -8.58 1.83 -21.71
C VAL A 95 -9.49 1.13 -22.73
N ILE A 96 -9.92 -0.11 -22.48
CA ILE A 96 -10.83 -0.83 -23.38
C ILE A 96 -12.19 -0.12 -23.44
N TYR A 97 -12.73 0.27 -22.28
CA TYR A 97 -14.05 0.90 -22.21
C TYR A 97 -14.07 2.27 -22.90
N LEU A 98 -12.99 3.03 -22.78
CA LEU A 98 -12.89 4.38 -23.33
C LEU A 98 -12.36 4.44 -24.77
N TRP A 99 -11.87 3.32 -25.32
CA TRP A 99 -11.20 3.26 -26.62
C TRP A 99 -11.99 3.94 -27.76
N ASP A 100 -13.30 3.72 -27.79
CA ASP A 100 -14.19 4.24 -28.83
C ASP A 100 -14.83 5.59 -28.50
N TYR A 101 -14.65 6.10 -27.26
CA TYR A 101 -15.40 7.26 -26.74
C TYR A 101 -14.56 8.52 -26.54
N VAL A 102 -13.23 8.41 -26.53
CA VAL A 102 -12.34 9.55 -26.26
C VAL A 102 -11.12 9.59 -27.17
N ASP A 103 -10.59 10.80 -27.36
CA ASP A 103 -9.39 11.03 -28.15
C ASP A 103 -8.16 10.32 -27.59
N ILE A 104 -7.20 10.05 -28.49
CA ILE A 104 -5.89 9.44 -28.17
C ILE A 104 -5.18 10.14 -27.00
N TRP A 105 -5.31 11.47 -26.89
CA TRP A 105 -4.71 12.24 -25.80
C TRP A 105 -5.30 11.88 -24.43
N ASN A 106 -6.60 11.63 -24.35
CA ASN A 106 -7.26 11.20 -23.10
C ASN A 106 -6.86 9.76 -22.74
N ILE A 107 -6.76 8.87 -23.74
CA ILE A 107 -6.29 7.50 -23.53
C ILE A 107 -4.85 7.51 -22.96
N ALA A 108 -3.95 8.29 -23.56
CA ALA A 108 -2.59 8.44 -23.09
C ALA A 108 -2.54 9.01 -21.66
N TYR A 109 -3.36 10.02 -21.35
CA TYR A 109 -3.49 10.58 -20.01
C TYR A 109 -3.86 9.51 -18.97
N TRP A 110 -4.90 8.71 -19.23
CA TRP A 110 -5.33 7.64 -18.32
C TRP A 110 -4.25 6.57 -18.13
N ILE A 111 -3.58 6.15 -19.21
CA ILE A 111 -2.45 5.21 -19.12
C ILE A 111 -1.36 5.75 -18.19
N CYS A 112 -0.98 7.03 -18.35
CA CYS A 112 0.01 7.67 -17.47
C CYS A 112 -0.44 7.69 -16.01
N VAL A 113 -1.71 8.00 -15.73
CA VAL A 113 -2.26 8.01 -14.37
C VAL A 113 -2.20 6.63 -13.72
N TYR A 114 -2.62 5.57 -14.44
CA TYR A 114 -2.55 4.20 -13.92
C TYR A 114 -1.11 3.71 -13.75
N ALA A 115 -0.20 4.06 -14.67
CA ALA A 115 1.22 3.72 -14.57
C ALA A 115 1.88 4.39 -13.36
N LEU A 116 1.62 5.69 -13.13
CA LEU A 116 2.11 6.41 -11.96
C LEU A 116 1.56 5.82 -10.66
N SER A 117 0.26 5.51 -10.65
CA SER A 117 -0.40 4.88 -9.49
C SER A 117 0.21 3.51 -9.17
N LEU A 118 0.51 2.71 -10.19
CA LEU A 118 1.18 1.42 -10.04
C LEU A 118 2.60 1.59 -9.46
N LEU A 119 3.37 2.55 -9.96
CA LEU A 119 4.71 2.84 -9.43
C LEU A 119 4.67 3.23 -7.95
N ILE A 120 3.72 4.08 -7.56
CA ILE A 120 3.53 4.45 -6.15
C ILE A 120 3.14 3.21 -5.33
N SER A 121 2.21 2.39 -5.81
CA SER A 121 1.80 1.17 -5.11
C SER A 121 2.95 0.17 -4.93
N LEU A 122 3.78 -0.03 -5.96
CA LEU A 122 4.97 -0.88 -5.88
C LEU A 122 6.02 -0.32 -4.91
N PHE A 123 6.16 1.01 -4.84
CA PHE A 123 7.04 1.65 -3.87
C PHE A 123 6.53 1.45 -2.43
N VAL A 124 5.22 1.59 -2.19
CA VAL A 124 4.57 1.29 -0.90
C VAL A 124 4.81 -0.17 -0.51
N LEU A 125 4.61 -1.10 -1.44
CA LEU A 125 4.90 -2.54 -1.25
C LEU A 125 6.36 -2.77 -0.85
N HIS A 126 7.31 -2.10 -1.53
CA HIS A 126 8.72 -2.17 -1.18
C HIS A 126 8.97 -1.66 0.25
N CYS A 127 8.35 -0.55 0.66
CA CYS A 127 8.44 -0.05 2.02
C CYS A 127 7.91 -1.06 3.06
N HIS A 128 6.78 -1.73 2.79
CA HIS A 128 6.25 -2.77 3.69
C HIS A 128 7.16 -3.98 3.80
N VAL A 129 7.74 -4.46 2.69
CA VAL A 129 8.71 -5.56 2.69
C VAL A 129 9.96 -5.19 3.47
N CYS A 130 10.47 -3.97 3.31
CA CYS A 130 11.59 -3.44 4.07
C CYS A 130 11.27 -3.34 5.56
N CYS A 131 10.08 -2.84 5.92
CA CYS A 131 9.58 -2.79 7.29
C CYS A 131 9.50 -4.19 7.93
N TYR A 132 8.96 -5.17 7.19
CA TYR A 132 8.88 -6.56 7.64
C TYR A 132 10.25 -7.17 7.95
N LYS A 133 11.22 -7.05 7.02
CA LYS A 133 12.60 -7.53 7.22
C LYS A 133 13.22 -6.91 8.46
N LEU A 134 13.00 -5.61 8.66
CA LEU A 134 13.55 -4.87 9.79
C LEU A 134 12.94 -5.30 11.13
N LEU A 135 11.63 -5.53 11.17
CA LEU A 135 10.95 -6.05 12.36
C LEU A 135 11.41 -7.46 12.74
N ILE A 136 11.71 -8.32 11.76
CA ILE A 136 12.31 -9.65 12.01
C ILE A 136 13.67 -9.51 12.67
N VAL A 137 14.57 -8.70 12.09
CA VAL A 137 15.93 -8.53 12.65
C VAL A 137 15.86 -7.96 14.07
N LYS A 138 14.97 -6.99 14.31
CA LYS A 138 14.77 -6.42 15.64
C LYS A 138 14.26 -7.46 16.64
N LYS A 139 13.33 -8.33 16.24
CA LYS A 139 12.82 -9.41 17.10
C LYS A 139 13.94 -10.38 17.52
N HIS A 140 14.80 -10.78 16.58
CA HIS A 140 15.95 -11.65 16.90
C HIS A 140 16.97 -10.97 17.81
N ALA A 141 17.30 -9.70 17.55
CA ALA A 141 18.22 -8.95 18.40
C ALA A 141 17.70 -8.78 19.84
N HIS A 142 16.38 -8.58 20.02
CA HIS A 142 15.77 -8.46 21.34
C HIS A 142 15.80 -9.78 22.13
N HIS A 143 15.64 -10.92 21.45
CA HIS A 143 15.74 -12.23 22.08
C HIS A 143 17.14 -12.50 22.64
N HIS A 144 18.19 -12.20 21.88
CA HIS A 144 19.58 -12.37 22.34
C HIS A 144 19.96 -11.47 23.53
N HIS A 145 19.37 -10.28 23.62
CA HIS A 145 19.64 -9.36 24.74
C HIS A 145 18.92 -9.78 26.04
N CYS A 146 17.73 -10.39 25.95
CA CYS A 146 17.02 -10.90 27.12
C CYS A 146 17.63 -12.20 27.67
N GLU A 147 18.19 -13.06 26.81
CA GLU A 147 18.88 -14.27 27.28
C GLU A 147 20.16 -13.94 28.05
N THR A 148 20.91 -12.91 27.63
CA THR A 148 22.17 -12.53 28.29
C THR A 148 21.97 -11.86 29.66
N THR A 149 20.80 -11.28 29.93
CA THR A 149 20.47 -10.71 31.26
C THR A 149 20.04 -11.73 32.31
N HIS A 150 19.75 -12.98 31.93
CA HIS A 150 19.37 -14.04 32.87
C HIS A 150 20.56 -14.87 33.40
N TYR A 151 21.77 -14.62 32.90
CA TYR A 151 22.99 -15.33 33.30
C TYR A 151 24.05 -14.41 33.95
N ALA A 152 23.64 -13.21 34.40
CA ALA A 152 24.51 -12.26 35.10
C ALA A 152 24.07 -12.08 36.55
#